data_AF-A0A816CRR3-F1
#
_entry.id   AF-A0A816CRR3-F1
#
_cell.length_a   1.000
_cell.length_b   1.000
_cell.length_c   1.000
_cell.angle_alpha   90.00
_cell.angle_beta   90.00
_cell.angle_gamma   90.00
#
_symmetry.space_group_name_H-M   'P 1'
#
loop_
_entity.id
_entity.type
_entity.pdbx_description
1 polymer ?
#
loop_
_entity_poly.entity_id
_entity_poly.type
_entity_poly.pdbx_seq_one_letter_code
_entity_poly.pdbx_strand_id
1 'polypeptide(L)'
;MISRLYGDVGIACFTRNLSITYYNSSTHVAIVRCLRDDKKMLPTAATFIAKLTNDSVECSILTLHVGGSIRQCQKYLVNYCIEQLLFINSQSINRNQTTSQLFKKKKKKTNTEQKLMDIDHDKQSALQKLLADSRIESTSNIVSKNNDDDDLGKRKRDGG
;
A
#
# COMPACT_ATOMS: atom_id res chain seq x y z
N MET A 1 -5.34 -27.95 -31.79
CA MET A 1 -6.37 -27.99 -30.73
C MET A 1 -7.78 -28.13 -31.30
N ILE A 2 -8.22 -27.25 -32.21
CA ILE A 2 -9.55 -27.34 -32.84
C ILE A 2 -9.80 -28.72 -33.49
N SER A 3 -8.83 -29.26 -34.22
CA SER A 3 -8.88 -30.60 -34.82
C SER A 3 -9.18 -31.72 -33.83
N ARG A 4 -8.69 -31.59 -32.58
CA ARG A 4 -8.88 -32.59 -31.52
C ARG A 4 -10.26 -32.50 -30.87
N LEU A 5 -10.88 -31.32 -30.87
CA LEU A 5 -12.17 -31.08 -30.21
C LEU A 5 -13.35 -31.29 -31.15
N TYR A 6 -13.23 -30.86 -32.41
CA TYR A 6 -14.34 -30.77 -33.37
C TYR A 6 -14.11 -31.55 -34.67
N GLY A 7 -12.96 -32.24 -34.79
CA GLY A 7 -12.58 -32.94 -36.01
C GLY A 7 -12.42 -32.01 -37.22
N ASP A 8 -12.46 -32.60 -38.40
CA ASP A 8 -12.19 -31.90 -39.67
C ASP A 8 -13.28 -30.89 -40.04
N VAL A 9 -14.54 -31.15 -39.64
CA VAL A 9 -15.66 -30.22 -39.83
C VAL A 9 -15.39 -28.92 -39.09
N GLY A 10 -14.98 -29.00 -37.82
CA GLY A 10 -14.65 -27.80 -37.04
C GLY A 10 -13.48 -27.02 -37.63
N ILE A 11 -12.44 -27.72 -38.10
CA ILE A 11 -11.32 -27.08 -38.79
C ILE A 11 -11.81 -26.31 -40.02
N ALA A 12 -12.62 -26.93 -40.88
CA ALA A 12 -13.10 -26.29 -42.10
C ALA A 12 -13.93 -25.03 -41.80
N CYS A 13 -14.81 -25.07 -40.79
CA CYS A 13 -15.59 -23.91 -40.36
C CYS A 13 -14.69 -22.75 -39.92
N PHE A 14 -13.70 -23.03 -39.07
CA PHE A 14 -12.81 -22.00 -38.55
C PHE A 14 -11.84 -21.46 -39.60
N THR A 15 -11.24 -22.32 -40.43
CA THR A 15 -10.27 -21.87 -41.45
C THR A 15 -10.88 -20.90 -42.45
N ARG A 16 -12.18 -21.05 -42.77
CA ARG A 16 -12.86 -20.16 -43.72
C ARG A 16 -13.25 -18.80 -43.13
N ASN A 17 -13.69 -18.78 -41.87
CA ASN A 17 -14.43 -17.65 -41.32
C ASN A 17 -13.76 -16.97 -40.11
N LEU A 18 -12.75 -17.60 -39.52
CA LEU A 18 -12.03 -17.05 -38.38
C LEU A 18 -11.00 -16.02 -38.85
N SER A 19 -11.15 -14.77 -38.42
CA SER A 19 -10.17 -13.72 -38.72
C SER A 19 -9.97 -12.80 -37.52
N ILE A 20 -8.72 -12.47 -37.23
CA ILE A 20 -8.37 -11.52 -36.18
C ILE A 20 -8.48 -10.11 -36.77
N THR A 21 -9.36 -9.28 -36.21
CA THR A 21 -9.57 -7.91 -36.67
C THR A 21 -8.74 -6.91 -35.87
N TYR A 22 -8.45 -7.22 -34.61
CA TYR A 22 -7.66 -6.38 -33.72
C TYR A 22 -6.94 -7.25 -32.70
N TYR A 23 -5.70 -6.89 -32.39
CA TYR A 23 -4.94 -7.47 -31.30
C TYR A 23 -4.06 -6.40 -30.68
N ASN A 24 -4.00 -6.38 -29.36
CA ASN A 24 -3.08 -5.52 -28.61
C ASN A 24 -2.16 -6.38 -27.76
N SER A 25 -0.86 -6.29 -28.02
CA SER A 25 0.16 -7.06 -27.31
C SER A 25 0.37 -6.58 -25.87
N SER A 26 0.07 -5.33 -25.55
CA SER A 26 0.27 -4.76 -24.22
C SER A 26 -0.87 -5.08 -23.26
N THR A 27 -2.10 -5.15 -23.77
CA THR A 27 -3.29 -5.48 -22.96
C THR A 27 -3.75 -6.93 -23.14
N HIS A 28 -3.16 -7.68 -24.07
CA HIS A 28 -3.53 -9.05 -24.44
C HIS A 28 -5.00 -9.23 -24.81
N VAL A 29 -5.63 -8.20 -25.38
CA VAL A 29 -7.03 -8.27 -25.85
C VAL A 29 -7.06 -8.37 -27.38
N ALA A 30 -7.89 -9.28 -27.88
CA ALA A 30 -8.14 -9.48 -29.30
C ALA A 30 -9.62 -9.35 -29.64
N ILE A 31 -9.93 -8.82 -30.83
CA ILE A 31 -11.25 -8.93 -31.45
C ILE A 31 -11.14 -9.92 -32.61
N VAL A 32 -11.86 -11.03 -32.47
CA VAL A 32 -11.88 -12.11 -33.45
C VAL A 32 -13.27 -12.16 -34.09
N ARG A 33 -13.32 -12.19 -35.42
CA ARG A 33 -14.53 -12.41 -36.19
C ARG A 33 -14.72 -13.91 -36.40
N CYS A 34 -15.94 -14.37 -36.18
CA CYS A 34 -16.37 -15.75 -36.44
C CYS A 34 -17.77 -15.75 -37.07
N LEU A 35 -18.16 -16.90 -37.64
CA LEU A 35 -19.52 -17.09 -38.13
C LEU A 35 -20.50 -17.15 -36.96
N ARG A 36 -21.75 -16.71 -37.19
CA ARG A 36 -22.81 -16.69 -36.17
C ARG A 36 -23.11 -18.09 -35.61
N ASP A 37 -23.07 -19.10 -36.45
CA ASP A 37 -23.39 -20.48 -36.09
C ASP A 37 -22.29 -21.09 -35.20
N ASP A 38 -21.04 -20.70 -35.44
CA ASP A 38 -19.87 -21.16 -34.69
C ASP A 38 -19.60 -20.34 -33.42
N LYS A 39 -20.49 -19.41 -33.04
CA LYS A 39 -20.23 -18.47 -31.93
C LYS A 39 -19.94 -19.17 -30.60
N LYS A 40 -20.51 -20.36 -30.40
CA LYS A 40 -20.34 -21.15 -29.16
C LYS A 40 -19.07 -22.00 -29.21
N MET A 41 -18.65 -22.39 -30.41
CA MET A 41 -17.53 -23.30 -30.64
C MET A 41 -16.18 -22.60 -30.37
N LEU A 42 -16.09 -21.29 -30.64
CA LEU A 42 -14.85 -20.54 -30.46
C LEU A 42 -14.48 -20.36 -28.97
N PRO A 43 -15.37 -19.86 -28.09
CA PRO A 43 -15.06 -19.74 -26.66
C PRO A 43 -14.71 -21.07 -26.02
N THR A 44 -15.43 -22.14 -26.37
CA THR A 44 -15.16 -23.48 -25.85
C THR A 44 -13.82 -24.03 -26.32
N ALA A 45 -13.45 -23.82 -27.59
CA ALA A 45 -12.11 -24.15 -28.06
C ALA A 45 -11.02 -23.34 -27.33
N ALA A 46 -11.28 -22.04 -27.11
CA ALA A 46 -10.35 -21.13 -26.48
C ALA A 46 -10.03 -21.50 -25.02
N THR A 47 -11.00 -22.00 -24.27
CA THR A 47 -10.79 -22.45 -22.87
C THR A 47 -9.83 -23.63 -22.74
N PHE A 48 -9.67 -24.45 -23.79
CA PHE A 48 -8.72 -25.58 -23.79
C PHE A 48 -7.30 -25.21 -24.21
N ILE A 49 -7.07 -23.96 -24.63
CA ILE A 49 -5.74 -23.47 -24.95
C ILE A 49 -5.08 -23.06 -23.65
N ALA A 50 -4.28 -23.96 -23.07
CA ALA A 50 -3.59 -23.76 -21.80
C ALA A 50 -2.11 -23.37 -21.97
N LYS A 51 -1.50 -23.67 -23.12
CA LYS A 51 -0.07 -23.44 -23.40
C LYS A 51 0.09 -22.88 -24.79
N LEU A 52 0.84 -21.77 -24.90
CA LEU A 52 1.26 -21.25 -26.19
C LEU A 52 2.55 -21.97 -26.60
N THR A 53 2.63 -22.42 -27.86
CA THR A 53 3.66 -23.40 -28.29
C THR A 53 5.10 -22.87 -28.25
N ASN A 54 5.28 -21.55 -28.20
CA ASN A 54 6.60 -20.91 -28.32
C ASN A 54 7.16 -20.38 -27.01
N ASP A 55 6.29 -20.08 -26.04
CA ASP A 55 6.68 -19.59 -24.73
C ASP A 55 6.15 -20.58 -23.70
N SER A 56 6.98 -21.02 -22.76
CA SER A 56 6.58 -21.92 -21.66
C SER A 56 5.60 -21.30 -20.66
N VAL A 57 4.80 -20.33 -21.12
CA VAL A 57 3.85 -19.55 -20.35
C VAL A 57 2.49 -20.20 -20.47
N GLU A 58 1.94 -20.53 -19.30
CA GLU A 58 0.56 -20.99 -19.19
C GLU A 58 -0.37 -19.79 -19.42
N CYS A 59 -1.33 -19.94 -20.31
CA CYS A 59 -2.27 -18.89 -20.65
C CYS A 59 -3.69 -19.43 -20.70
N SER A 60 -4.66 -18.60 -20.37
CA SER A 60 -6.08 -18.91 -20.48
C SER A 60 -6.75 -17.84 -21.34
N ILE A 61 -7.41 -18.25 -22.42
CA ILE A 61 -8.11 -17.33 -23.30
C ILE A 61 -9.58 -17.27 -22.87
N LEU A 62 -10.02 -16.10 -22.40
CA LEU A 62 -11.40 -15.86 -22.00
C LEU A 62 -12.12 -15.00 -23.03
N THR A 63 -13.40 -15.34 -23.27
CA THR A 63 -14.28 -14.49 -24.07
C THR A 63 -14.89 -13.41 -23.20
N LEU A 64 -14.55 -12.16 -23.50
CA LEU A 64 -15.04 -11.00 -22.77
C LEU A 64 -16.45 -10.58 -23.21
N HIS A 65 -16.67 -10.47 -24.53
CA HIS A 65 -17.94 -10.05 -25.10
C HIS A 65 -18.14 -10.66 -26.50
N VAL A 66 -19.39 -10.97 -26.83
CA VAL A 66 -19.81 -11.41 -28.17
C VAL A 66 -20.83 -10.41 -28.69
N GLY A 67 -20.46 -9.71 -29.77
CA GLY A 67 -21.32 -8.70 -30.42
C GLY A 67 -21.55 -9.03 -31.90
N GLY A 68 -22.59 -8.42 -32.48
CA GLY A 68 -22.93 -8.61 -33.90
C GLY A 68 -22.12 -7.72 -34.85
N SER A 69 -21.49 -6.65 -34.35
CA SER A 69 -20.66 -5.74 -35.12
C SER A 69 -19.38 -5.38 -34.40
N ILE A 70 -18.32 -5.11 -35.15
CA ILE A 70 -17.02 -4.68 -34.60
C ILE A 70 -17.17 -3.39 -33.79
N ARG A 71 -18.00 -2.44 -34.25
CA ARG A 71 -18.27 -1.17 -33.55
C ARG A 71 -18.85 -1.41 -32.14
N GLN A 72 -19.76 -2.37 -32.00
CA GLN A 72 -20.32 -2.73 -30.69
C GLN A 72 -19.26 -3.34 -29.77
N CYS A 73 -18.44 -4.27 -30.30
CA CYS A 73 -17.34 -4.87 -29.53
C CYS A 73 -16.31 -3.83 -29.08
N GLN A 74 -15.97 -2.87 -29.95
CA GLN A 74 -15.05 -1.77 -29.62
C GLN A 74 -15.62 -0.86 -28.53
N LYS A 75 -16.90 -0.47 -28.64
CA LYS A 75 -17.57 0.34 -27.61
C LYS A 75 -17.57 -0.38 -26.26
N TYR A 76 -17.87 -1.68 -26.26
CA TYR A 76 -17.80 -2.49 -25.05
C TYR A 76 -16.38 -2.54 -24.49
N LEU A 77 -15.37 -2.75 -25.34
CA LEU A 77 -13.97 -2.85 -24.93
C LEU A 77 -13.47 -1.56 -24.27
N VAL A 78 -13.82 -0.40 -24.83
CA VAL A 78 -13.49 0.91 -24.22
C VAL A 78 -14.11 1.05 -22.85
N ASN A 79 -15.41 0.75 -22.72
CA ASN A 79 -16.10 0.82 -21.43
C ASN A 79 -15.47 -0.14 -20.42
N TYR A 80 -15.17 -1.38 -20.83
CA TYR A 80 -14.51 -2.35 -19.98
C TYR A 80 -13.15 -1.86 -19.48
N CYS A 81 -12.32 -1.28 -20.37
CA CYS A 81 -11.03 -0.73 -19.97
C CYS A 81 -11.16 0.42 -18.96
N ILE A 82 -12.16 1.30 -19.13
CA ILE A 82 -12.44 2.39 -18.18
C ILE A 82 -12.84 1.82 -16.82
N GLU A 83 -13.76 0.86 -16.78
CA GLU A 83 -14.20 0.21 -15.54
C GLU A 83 -13.04 -0.50 -14.82
N GLN A 84 -12.18 -1.21 -15.55
CA GLN A 84 -11.00 -1.85 -14.97
C GLN A 84 -10.03 -0.82 -14.38
N LEU A 85 -9.80 0.30 -15.05
CA LEU A 85 -8.92 1.35 -14.56
C LEU A 85 -9.50 2.00 -13.29
N LEU A 86 -10.79 2.31 -13.28
CA LEU A 86 -11.47 2.85 -12.11
C LEU A 86 -11.41 1.88 -10.93
N PHE A 87 -11.65 0.59 -11.18
CA PHE A 87 -11.55 -0.46 -10.18
C PHE A 87 -10.14 -0.50 -9.58
N ILE A 88 -9.09 -0.61 -10.41
CA ILE A 88 -7.69 -0.65 -9.95
C ILE A 88 -7.33 0.60 -9.16
N ASN A 89 -7.74 1.78 -9.64
CA ASN A 89 -7.48 3.05 -8.97
C ASN A 89 -8.12 3.08 -7.58
N SER A 90 -9.39 2.71 -7.47
CA SER A 90 -10.11 2.68 -6.19
C SER A 90 -9.44 1.76 -5.16
N GLN A 91 -8.93 0.61 -5.60
CA GLN A 91 -8.25 -0.35 -4.72
C GLN A 91 -6.89 0.16 -4.24
N SER A 92 -6.18 0.93 -5.07
CA SER A 92 -4.91 1.56 -4.68
C SER A 92 -5.09 2.62 -3.59
N ILE A 93 -6.14 3.45 -3.69
CA ILE A 93 -6.45 4.50 -2.71
C ILE A 93 -6.76 3.90 -1.34
N ASN A 94 -7.57 2.83 -1.31
CA ASN A 94 -7.93 2.14 -0.08
C ASN A 94 -6.71 1.52 0.61
N ARG A 95 -5.81 0.87 -0.15
CA ARG A 95 -4.55 0.31 0.38
C ARG A 95 -3.66 1.37 1.03
N ASN A 96 -3.58 2.56 0.46
CA ASN A 96 -2.74 3.64 0.99
C ASN A 96 -3.29 4.27 2.29
N GLN A 97 -4.61 4.26 2.49
CA GLN A 97 -5.21 4.74 3.74
C GLN A 97 -4.95 3.77 4.90
N THR A 98 -5.04 2.46 4.67
CA THR A 98 -4.79 1.45 5.71
C THR A 98 -3.34 1.49 6.18
N THR A 99 -2.37 1.61 5.26
CA THR A 99 -0.95 1.74 5.62
C THR A 99 -0.70 3.02 6.42
N SER A 100 -1.24 4.17 5.98
CA SER A 100 -1.14 5.45 6.70
C SER A 100 -1.70 5.40 8.13
N GLN A 101 -2.81 4.68 8.36
CA GLN A 101 -3.40 4.49 9.69
C GLN A 101 -2.58 3.51 10.57
N LEU A 102 -1.98 2.47 10.01
CA LEU A 102 -1.04 1.60 10.73
C LEU A 102 0.22 2.37 11.17
N PHE A 103 0.77 3.26 10.34
CA PHE A 103 1.92 4.10 10.72
C PHE A 103 1.57 5.11 11.83
N LYS A 104 0.36 5.67 11.83
CA LYS A 104 -0.10 6.54 12.95
C LYS A 104 -0.29 5.77 14.26
N LYS A 105 -0.75 4.52 14.24
CA LYS A 105 -0.83 3.66 15.44
C LYS A 105 0.55 3.32 16.02
N LYS A 106 1.57 3.12 15.18
CA LYS A 106 2.94 2.84 15.64
C LYS A 106 3.55 4.02 16.42
N LYS A 107 3.29 5.26 15.98
CA LYS A 107 3.76 6.48 16.67
C LYS A 107 3.08 6.74 18.02
N LYS A 108 1.86 6.23 18.22
CA LYS A 108 1.12 6.33 19.50
C LYS A 108 1.56 5.27 20.51
N LYS A 109 2.11 4.13 20.06
CA LYS A 109 2.60 3.05 20.93
C LYS A 109 3.97 3.35 21.54
N THR A 110 4.86 4.02 20.80
CA THR A 110 6.18 4.44 21.29
C THR A 110 6.11 5.51 22.38
N ASN A 111 5.10 6.40 22.38
CA ASN A 111 4.95 7.42 23.41
C ASN A 111 4.46 6.88 24.77
N THR A 112 3.78 5.72 24.80
CA THR A 112 3.29 5.13 26.06
C THR A 112 4.38 4.38 26.80
N GLU A 113 5.34 3.78 26.08
CA GLU A 113 6.47 3.07 26.68
C GLU A 113 7.52 4.03 27.28
N GLN A 114 7.74 5.21 26.67
CA GLN A 114 8.59 6.25 27.27
C GLN A 114 7.97 6.90 28.51
N LYS A 115 6.64 7.02 28.58
CA LYS A 115 5.96 7.60 29.75
C LYS A 115 5.98 6.70 30.98
N LEU A 116 6.27 5.41 30.83
CA LEU A 116 6.37 4.46 31.95
C LEU A 116 7.76 4.47 32.62
N MET A 117 8.80 4.98 31.94
CA MET A 117 10.14 5.10 32.53
C MET A 117 10.35 6.38 33.34
N ASP A 118 9.60 7.45 33.07
CA ASP A 118 9.73 8.72 33.80
C ASP A 118 9.05 8.70 35.19
N ILE A 119 8.03 7.85 35.40
CA ILE A 119 7.28 7.78 36.66
C ILE A 119 8.10 7.13 37.79
N ASP A 120 9.02 6.23 37.46
CA ASP A 120 9.84 5.54 38.47
C ASP A 120 11.01 6.41 38.95
N HIS A 121 11.51 7.36 38.13
CA HIS A 121 12.56 8.29 38.54
C HIS A 121 12.05 9.31 39.58
N ASP A 122 10.80 9.77 39.44
CA ASP A 122 10.16 10.72 40.36
C ASP A 122 9.76 10.09 41.69
N LYS A 123 9.35 8.81 41.69
CA LYS A 123 9.07 8.08 42.94
C LYS A 123 10.34 7.83 43.75
N GLN A 124 11.45 7.54 43.08
CA GLN A 124 12.74 7.33 43.76
C GLN A 124 13.29 8.64 44.36
N SER A 125 13.14 9.77 43.67
CA SER A 125 13.58 11.08 44.20
C SER A 125 12.72 11.56 45.38
N ALA A 126 11.42 11.24 45.39
CA ALA A 126 10.52 11.54 46.50
C ALA A 126 10.83 10.70 47.76
N LEU A 127 11.15 9.41 47.60
CA LEU A 127 11.58 8.56 48.72
C LEU A 127 12.92 9.02 49.31
N GLN A 128 13.84 9.51 48.46
CA GLN A 128 15.12 10.03 48.91
C GLN A 128 15.00 11.34 49.69
N LYS A 129 14.03 12.20 49.34
CA LYS A 129 13.69 13.41 50.12
C LYS A 129 13.06 13.08 51.47
N LEU A 130 12.11 12.15 51.52
CA LEU A 130 11.47 11.73 52.78
C LEU A 130 12.47 11.08 53.77
N LEU A 131 13.48 10.39 53.26
CA LEU A 131 14.58 9.86 54.08
C LEU A 131 15.54 10.96 54.59
N ALA A 132 15.68 12.07 53.87
CA ALA A 132 16.48 13.22 54.31
C ALA A 132 15.76 14.03 55.40
N ASP A 133 14.43 14.12 55.33
CA ASP A 133 13.61 14.93 56.23
C ASP A 133 13.36 14.28 57.61
N SER A 134 13.66 12.98 57.78
CA SER A 134 13.46 12.22 59.03
C SER A 134 14.69 12.10 59.92
N ARG A 135 15.82 12.75 59.57
CA ARG A 135 16.94 12.96 60.52
C ARG A 135 16.66 14.15 61.43
N ILE A 136 16.11 13.84 62.60
CA ILE A 136 15.67 14.73 63.68
C ILE A 136 16.84 15.36 64.47
N GLU A 137 16.66 16.66 64.77
CA GLU A 137 17.12 17.52 65.90
C GLU A 137 18.62 17.57 66.25
N SER A 138 19.24 18.71 66.58
CA SER A 138 18.89 19.54 67.75
C SER A 138 19.81 20.78 67.85
N THR A 139 19.30 21.88 68.41
CA THR A 139 20.02 23.03 69.03
C THR A 139 20.76 24.00 68.09
N SER A 140 20.88 25.31 68.31
CA SER A 140 20.22 26.38 69.09
C SER A 140 21.09 27.64 68.86
N ASN A 141 20.53 28.82 69.10
CA ASN A 141 21.21 30.10 69.38
C ASN A 141 21.65 30.98 68.19
N ILE A 142 21.62 32.32 68.21
CA ILE A 142 20.89 33.43 68.87
C ILE A 142 21.69 34.71 68.46
N VAL A 143 20.98 35.77 68.05
CA VAL A 143 21.34 37.21 68.16
C VAL A 143 22.41 37.85 67.25
N SER A 144 21.88 38.71 66.36
CA SER A 144 22.11 40.16 66.17
C SER A 144 23.47 40.78 65.79
N LYS A 145 23.33 41.65 64.79
CA LYS A 145 23.78 43.06 64.69
C LYS A 145 25.27 43.37 64.41
N ASN A 146 25.42 44.11 63.31
CA ASN A 146 25.96 45.47 63.20
C ASN A 146 27.35 45.69 62.56
N ASN A 147 27.32 46.75 61.75
CA ASN A 147 28.34 47.75 61.44
C ASN A 147 29.37 47.45 60.35
N ASP A 148 29.25 48.30 59.33
CA ASP A 148 30.25 49.27 58.85
C ASP A 148 31.60 48.79 58.30
N ASP A 149 31.91 49.46 57.19
CA ASP A 149 33.21 49.89 56.72
C ASP A 149 34.08 48.95 55.86
N ASP A 150 34.57 49.62 54.80
CA ASP A 150 35.91 49.52 54.25
C ASP A 150 36.25 48.45 53.17
N ASP A 151 36.29 48.97 51.94
CA ASP A 151 37.56 49.33 51.30
C ASP A 151 38.10 48.47 50.14
N LEU A 152 38.47 49.23 49.10
CA LEU A 152 39.39 49.05 47.96
C LEU A 152 39.65 47.66 47.33
N GLY A 153 39.57 47.62 45.98
CA GLY A 153 40.26 46.55 45.24
C GLY A 153 40.13 46.51 43.72
N LYS A 154 40.77 47.47 43.02
CA LYS A 154 41.07 47.53 41.57
C LYS A 154 41.16 46.19 40.80
N ARG A 155 40.71 46.15 39.53
CA ARG A 155 41.58 46.33 38.32
C ARG A 155 40.81 46.09 37.01
N LYS A 156 40.86 47.11 36.15
CA LYS A 156 40.54 47.10 34.71
C LYS A 156 41.39 46.06 33.94
N ARG A 157 40.88 45.59 32.80
CA ARG A 157 41.64 45.42 31.55
C ARG A 157 40.69 45.55 30.35
N ASP A 158 40.76 46.72 29.73
CA ASP A 158 40.34 47.00 28.35
C ASP A 158 41.47 46.62 27.39
N GLY A 159 41.11 46.46 26.11
CA GLY A 159 42.01 46.51 24.95
C GLY A 159 42.07 45.18 24.21
N GLY A 160 41.76 45.10 22.92
CA GLY A 160 41.41 46.10 21.91
C GLY A 160 41.15 45.37 20.60
#